data_AF-A0A256HZD4-F1
#
_entry.id   AF-A0A256HZD4-F1
#
_cell.length_a   1.000
_cell.length_b   1.000
_cell.length_c   1.000
_cell.angle_alpha   90.00
_cell.angle_beta   90.00
_cell.angle_gamma   90.00
#
_symmetry.space_group_name_H-M   'P 1'
#
loop_
_entity.id
_entity.type
_entity.pdbx_description
1 polymer ?
#
loop_
_entity_poly.entity_id
_entity_poly.type
_entity_poly.pdbx_seq_one_letter_code
_entity_poly.pdbx_strand_id
1 'polypeptide(L)' 'MSCRIRCNDCDLDRWFEDCVTAHKRAKNHEARYTSHWVTLYDPPEDSTFADNKQRPSSS' A
#
# COMPACT_ATOMS: atom_id res chain seq x y z
N MET A 1 -10.17 -1.20 -6.86
CA MET A 1 -8.73 -0.87 -6.88
C MET A 1 -8.19 -1.28 -5.54
N SER A 2 -7.10 -2.04 -5.53
CA SER A 2 -6.44 -2.39 -4.28
C SER A 2 -5.92 -1.11 -3.62
N CYS A 3 -5.68 -1.14 -2.32
CA CYS A 3 -5.05 -0.07 -1.55
C CYS A 3 -4.30 -0.68 -0.39
N ARG A 4 -3.15 -0.12 -0.04
CA ARG A 4 -2.42 -0.48 1.19
C ARG A 4 -2.71 0.55 2.26
N ILE A 5 -2.81 0.10 3.51
CA ILE A 5 -2.74 0.99 4.67
C ILE A 5 -1.46 0.69 5.45
N ARG A 6 -0.85 1.73 5.99
CA ARG A 6 0.29 1.62 6.91
C ARG A 6 0.10 2.57 8.09
N CYS A 7 0.24 2.06 9.31
CA CYS A 7 0.31 2.90 10.51
C CYS A 7 1.75 3.33 10.76
N ASN A 8 1.93 4.55 11.27
CA ASN A 8 3.24 5.05 11.61
C ASN A 8 3.80 4.50 12.94
N ASP A 9 2.91 4.17 13.88
CA ASP A 9 3.32 3.86 15.26
C ASP A 9 3.29 2.35 15.57
N CYS A 10 2.53 1.57 14.79
CA CYS A 10 2.44 0.12 14.97
C CYS A 10 2.61 -0.65 13.67
N ASP A 11 2.76 -1.97 13.79
CA ASP A 11 2.98 -2.93 12.68
C ASP A 11 1.76 -3.14 11.76
N LEU A 12 0.78 -2.23 11.77
CA LEU A 12 -0.33 -2.29 10.82
C LEU A 12 0.18 -1.90 9.44
N ASP A 13 0.45 -2.89 8.61
CA ASP A 13 0.83 -2.74 7.21
C ASP A 13 0.16 -3.82 6.36
N ARG A 14 -0.85 -3.45 5.57
CA ARG A 14 -1.64 -4.46 4.84
C ARG A 14 -2.28 -3.93 3.58
N TRP A 15 -2.30 -4.79 2.55
CA TRP A 15 -3.06 -4.59 1.32
C TRP A 15 -4.51 -5.05 1.46
N PHE A 16 -5.40 -4.27 0.85
CA PHE A 16 -6.82 -4.54 0.70
C PHE A 16 -7.15 -4.48 -0.78
N GLU A 17 -8.01 -5.38 -1.26
CA GLU A 17 -8.46 -5.39 -2.67
C GLU A 17 -9.43 -4.23 -2.96
N ASP A 18 -9.99 -3.64 -1.91
CA ASP A 18 -10.94 -2.55 -1.95
C ASP A 18 -10.46 -1.36 -1.11
N CYS A 19 -10.22 -0.23 -1.78
CA CYS A 19 -9.86 1.03 -1.15
C CYS A 19 -10.91 1.53 -0.16
N VAL A 20 -12.22 1.30 -0.40
CA VAL A 20 -13.26 1.74 0.54
C VAL A 20 -13.09 1.05 1.89
N THR A 21 -12.79 -0.25 1.88
CA THR A 21 -12.49 -1.06 3.06
C THR A 21 -11.20 -0.60 3.73
N ALA A 22 -10.16 -0.29 2.95
CA ALA A 22 -8.90 0.27 3.45
C ALA A 22 -9.15 1.58 4.23
N HIS A 23 -9.91 2.51 3.65
CA HIS A 23 -10.26 3.79 4.29
C HIS A 23 -11.09 3.60 5.57
N LYS A 24 -12.07 2.68 5.57
CA LYS A 24 -12.85 2.37 6.78
C LYS A 24 -11.96 1.83 7.90
N ARG A 25 -11.02 0.93 7.56
CA ARG A 25 -10.06 0.37 8.51
C ARG A 25 -9.10 1.42 9.05
N ALA A 26 -8.57 2.30 8.19
CA ALA A 26 -7.71 3.41 8.58
C ALA A 26 -8.41 4.32 9.60
N LYS A 27 -9.60 4.82 9.27
CA LYS A 27 -10.38 5.69 10.18
C LYS A 27 -10.72 5.00 11.50
N ASN A 28 -11.07 3.72 11.47
CA ASN A 28 -11.36 2.97 12.70
C ASN A 28 -10.11 2.83 13.59
N HIS A 29 -8.95 2.66 12.98
CA HIS A 29 -7.67 2.57 13.69
C HIS A 29 -7.30 3.90 14.33
N GLU A 30 -7.37 5.00 13.58
CA GLU A 30 -7.07 6.35 14.09
C GLU A 30 -8.05 6.78 15.19
N ALA A 31 -9.33 6.38 15.09
CA ALA A 31 -10.32 6.64 16.14
C ALA A 31 -10.05 5.84 17.43
N ARG A 32 -9.45 4.65 17.32
CA ARG A 32 -9.09 3.80 18.47
C ARG A 32 -7.77 4.20 19.10
N TYR A 33 -6.83 4.70 18.31
CA TYR A 33 -5.49 5.06 18.72
C TYR A 33 -5.22 6.51 18.32
N THR A 34 -5.54 7.44 19.21
CA THR A 34 -5.49 8.88 18.95
C THR A 34 -4.10 9.42 18.64
N SER A 35 -3.05 8.69 19.00
CA SER A 35 -1.65 9.01 18.67
C SER A 35 -1.16 8.39 17.36
N HIS A 36 -1.96 7.51 16.75
CA HIS A 36 -1.59 6.83 15.52
C HIS A 36 -2.21 7.57 14.32
N TRP A 37 -1.44 7.70 13.25
CA TRP A 37 -1.97 8.07 11.94
C TRP A 37 -1.74 6.93 10.94
N VAL A 38 -2.67 6.79 9.99
CA VAL A 38 -2.63 5.75 8.97
C VAL A 38 -2.52 6.38 7.59
N THR A 39 -1.46 6.04 6.87
CA THR A 39 -1.24 6.46 5.47
C THR A 39 -1.83 5.41 4.54
N LEU A 40 -2.59 5.84 3.54
CA LEU A 40 -3.05 4.99 2.44
C LEU A 40 -2.12 5.14 1.25
N TYR A 41 -1.78 4.02 0.62
CA TYR A 41 -1.02 3.97 -0.62
C TYR A 41 -1.87 3.32 -1.69
N ASP A 42 -1.89 3.96 -2.85
CA ASP A 42 -2.43 3.34 -4.06
C ASP A 42 -1.50 2.20 -4.51
N PRO A 43 -2.02 1.14 -5.14
CA PRO A 43 -1.21 0.16 -5.82
C PRO A 43 -0.28 0.86 -6.80
N PRO A 44 0.95 0.38 -6.98
CA PRO A 44 1.78 0.88 -8.06
C PRO A 44 0.99 0.74 -9.37
N GLU A 45 0.84 1.85 -10.11
CA GLU A 45 0.17 1.87 -11.42
C GLU A 45 0.83 0.89 -12.42
N ASP A 46 2.00 0.35 -12.07
CA ASP A 46 2.75 -0.61 -12.84
C ASP A 46 2.55 -2.05 -12.31
N SER A 47 1.43 -2.66 -12.67
CA SER A 47 1.39 -4.12 -12.89
C SER A 47 1.85 -4.49 -14.31
N THR A 48 2.27 -3.51 -15.10
CA THR A 48 3.03 -3.66 -16.34
C THR A 48 4.53 -3.69 -16.06
N PHE A 49 4.96 -4.59 -15.15
CA PHE A 49 6.38 -4.89 -15.04
C PHE A 49 6.92 -5.25 -16.42
N ALA A 50 7.83 -4.42 -16.86
CA ALA A 50 8.58 -4.54 -18.09
C ALA A 50 9.08 -5.98 -18.30
N ASP A 51 8.71 -6.58 -19.43
CA ASP A 51 9.65 -7.43 -20.16
C ASP A 51 10.76 -6.50 -20.66
N ASN A 52 11.66 -6.11 -19.76
CA ASN A 52 12.98 -5.68 -20.17
C ASN A 52 13.92 -6.79 -19.75
N LYS A 53 13.90 -7.88 -20.52
CA LYS A 53 14.91 -8.92 -20.43
C LYS A 53 16.28 -8.27 -20.45
N GLN A 54 16.98 -8.43 -19.34
CA GLN A 54 18.43 -8.43 -19.29
C GLN A 54 19.00 -9.11 -20.54
N ARG A 55 19.67 -8.32 -21.37
CA ARG A 55 20.73 -8.78 -22.26
C ARG A 55 22.00 -8.08 -21.82
N PRO A 56 22.92 -8.75 -21.12
CA PRO A 56 24.30 -8.33 -21.05
C PRO A 56 25.02 -8.94 -22.26
N SER A 57 25.40 -8.14 -23.25
CA SER A 57 26.35 -8.51 -24.32
C SER A 57 26.79 -7.20 -25.00
N SER A 58 27.85 -6.52 -24.58
CA SER A 58 29.27 -6.81 -24.82
C SER A 58 29.67 -6.75 -26.31
N SER A 59 30.64 -5.86 -26.57
CA SER A 59 31.60 -5.74 -27.70
C SER A 59 31.27 -4.72 -28.76
#